data_AF-I3STQ9-F1
#
_entry.id   AF-I3STQ9-F1
#
_cell.length_a   1.000
_cell.length_b   1.000
_cell.length_c   1.000
_cell.angle_alpha   90.00
_cell.angle_beta   90.00
_cell.angle_gamma   90.00
#
_symmetry.space_group_name_H-M   'P 1'
#
loop_
_entity.id
_entity.type
_entity.pdbx_description
1 polymer ?
#
loop_
_entity_poly.entity_id
_entity_poly.type
_entity_poly.pdbx_seq_one_letter_code
_entity_poly.pdbx_strand_id
1 'polypeptide(L)'
;MPCTISISAPSYSITPFFTFTSSKSTQISHISHTPPKSLTTQTRKTTSSHHFQRLITKATVSIEKETPESERPDTFLRGVDNDGATASSVRARFEKMIREAQDKVCNAIEQADGGGKFKEDVWSRPGGGGGISRVLQDGAVWEKAGVNVSVVYGQMPPDAYRAAKGAAATSSDQKPGPIPFFAAGISSVFAWLRVDEN
;
A
#
# COMPACT_ATOMS: atom_id res chain seq x y z
N MET A 1 -58.34 -10.26 -8.55
CA MET A 1 -57.48 -11.46 -8.39
C MET A 1 -56.01 -11.03 -8.39
N PRO A 2 -55.40 -10.66 -7.25
CA PRO A 2 -53.95 -10.50 -7.15
C PRO A 2 -53.34 -11.79 -6.59
N CYS A 3 -52.37 -12.38 -7.31
CA CYS A 3 -51.64 -13.55 -6.86
C CYS A 3 -50.35 -13.09 -6.16
N THR A 4 -50.34 -13.21 -4.83
CA THR A 4 -49.19 -12.99 -3.95
C THR A 4 -48.15 -14.09 -4.16
N ILE A 5 -46.89 -13.74 -4.43
CA ILE A 5 -45.77 -14.67 -4.36
C ILE A 5 -44.90 -14.27 -3.17
N SER A 6 -44.93 -15.14 -2.15
CA SER A 6 -44.08 -15.13 -0.96
C SER A 6 -42.86 -16.02 -1.24
N ILE A 7 -41.64 -15.52 -1.05
CA ILE A 7 -40.43 -16.34 -1.06
C ILE A 7 -39.64 -16.07 0.22
N SER A 8 -39.40 -17.17 0.91
CA SER A 8 -38.80 -17.37 2.22
C SER A 8 -37.29 -17.08 2.25
N ALA A 9 -36.83 -16.42 3.31
CA ALA A 9 -35.43 -16.22 3.65
C ALA A 9 -34.92 -17.34 4.59
N PRO A 10 -33.72 -17.90 4.38
CA PRO A 10 -33.12 -18.81 5.36
C PRO A 10 -32.33 -18.05 6.44
N SER A 11 -32.74 -18.27 7.69
CA SER A 11 -32.04 -17.87 8.91
C SER A 11 -30.77 -18.68 9.13
N TYR A 12 -29.65 -18.02 9.41
CA TYR A 12 -28.47 -18.65 10.01
C TYR A 12 -27.98 -17.81 11.20
N SER A 13 -27.93 -18.45 12.37
CA SER A 13 -27.53 -17.86 13.65
C SER A 13 -26.32 -18.60 14.22
N ILE A 14 -25.25 -17.84 14.46
CA ILE A 14 -24.34 -17.80 15.62
C ILE A 14 -23.54 -19.07 16.00
N THR A 15 -22.21 -18.92 16.10
CA THR A 15 -21.44 -19.10 17.37
C THR A 15 -19.99 -18.59 17.22
N PRO A 16 -19.46 -17.83 18.22
CA PRO A 16 -18.04 -17.50 18.32
C PRO A 16 -17.38 -18.35 19.41
N PHE A 17 -16.30 -19.05 19.09
CA PHE A 17 -15.44 -19.70 20.09
C PHE A 17 -13.99 -19.66 19.61
N PHE A 18 -13.18 -18.77 20.17
CA PHE A 18 -11.75 -18.99 20.31
C PHE A 18 -11.27 -18.29 21.58
N THR A 19 -11.13 -19.09 22.63
CA THR A 19 -10.47 -18.75 23.88
C THR A 19 -8.96 -18.84 23.68
N PHE A 20 -8.25 -17.75 23.97
CA PHE A 20 -6.79 -17.68 24.00
C PHE A 20 -6.28 -18.23 25.33
N THR A 21 -5.67 -19.41 25.30
CA THR A 21 -4.99 -20.02 26.45
C THR A 21 -3.49 -19.74 26.37
N SER A 22 -2.99 -19.08 27.41
CA SER A 22 -1.59 -18.77 27.69
C SER A 22 -0.87 -20.02 28.18
N SER A 23 0.26 -20.38 27.56
CA SER A 23 1.13 -21.46 28.05
C SER A 23 2.49 -20.92 28.49
N LYS A 24 2.82 -21.22 29.74
CA LYS A 24 4.06 -20.89 30.44
C LYS A 24 5.16 -21.91 30.13
N SER A 25 6.39 -21.39 30.04
CA SER A 25 7.63 -21.88 30.67
C SER A 25 7.77 -23.39 30.92
N THR A 26 8.73 -24.03 30.26
CA THR A 26 9.27 -25.34 30.68
C THR A 26 10.81 -25.31 30.69
N GLN A 27 11.33 -25.76 31.83
CA GLN A 27 12.72 -25.95 32.24
C GLN A 27 13.46 -26.99 31.39
N ILE A 28 14.77 -26.82 31.23
CA ILE A 28 15.71 -27.81 30.66
C ILE A 28 16.58 -28.36 31.79
N SER A 29 16.57 -29.68 31.95
CA SER A 29 17.38 -30.43 32.91
C SER A 29 18.66 -30.99 32.27
N HIS A 30 19.74 -30.85 33.05
CA HIS A 30 20.86 -31.78 33.28
C HIS A 30 21.38 -32.70 32.17
N ILE A 31 22.64 -32.49 31.71
CA ILE A 31 23.63 -33.56 31.49
C ILE A 31 25.05 -33.04 31.84
N SER A 32 25.84 -33.90 32.48
CA SER A 32 27.13 -33.70 33.14
C SER A 32 28.38 -33.95 32.26
N HIS A 33 29.40 -33.11 32.49
CA HIS A 33 30.87 -33.28 32.46
C HIS A 33 31.61 -34.15 31.41
N THR A 34 32.63 -33.55 30.78
CA THR A 34 34.09 -33.87 30.95
C THR A 34 34.98 -32.76 30.33
N PRO A 35 36.21 -32.49 30.85
CA PRO A 35 37.08 -31.37 30.43
C PRO A 35 38.22 -31.83 29.47
N PRO A 36 38.94 -30.92 28.75
CA PRO A 36 40.23 -30.43 29.31
C PRO A 36 40.74 -29.02 28.88
N LYS A 37 41.57 -28.45 29.79
CA LYS A 37 42.83 -27.67 29.63
C LYS A 37 42.85 -26.24 29.02
N SER A 38 42.87 -25.27 29.95
CA SER A 38 43.75 -24.08 30.07
C SER A 38 44.53 -23.56 28.86
N LEU A 39 44.29 -22.29 28.49
CA LEU A 39 45.35 -21.31 28.14
C LEU A 39 44.82 -19.85 28.17
N THR A 40 45.40 -19.09 29.10
CA THR A 40 45.83 -17.68 28.98
C THR A 40 44.82 -16.56 28.75
N THR A 41 44.66 -15.77 29.82
CA THR A 41 44.23 -14.37 29.94
C THR A 41 44.69 -13.45 28.81
N GLN A 42 43.75 -12.81 28.12
CA GLN A 42 43.97 -11.48 27.52
C GLN A 42 42.71 -10.60 27.65
N THR A 43 42.81 -9.61 28.53
CA THR A 43 41.85 -8.52 28.69
C THR A 43 41.99 -7.55 27.52
N ARG A 44 41.17 -7.68 26.47
CA ARG A 44 41.13 -6.68 25.39
C ARG A 44 39.99 -5.70 25.64
N LYS A 45 40.32 -4.54 26.22
CA LYS A 45 39.46 -3.35 26.18
C LYS A 45 39.27 -2.97 24.72
N THR A 46 38.04 -3.08 24.21
CA THR A 46 37.64 -2.46 22.94
C THR A 46 36.55 -1.45 23.23
N THR A 47 36.92 -0.18 23.16
CA THR A 47 35.98 0.94 23.11
C THR A 47 35.29 0.89 21.75
N SER A 48 34.12 0.24 21.69
CA SER A 48 33.22 0.30 20.53
C SER A 48 32.47 1.63 20.59
N SER A 49 33.02 2.65 19.95
CA SER A 49 32.24 3.83 19.55
C SER A 49 31.25 3.36 18.50
N HIS A 50 30.01 3.11 18.91
CA HIS A 50 28.92 2.84 17.98
C HIS A 50 28.59 4.15 17.24
N HIS A 51 29.37 4.44 16.18
CA HIS A 51 28.91 5.34 15.14
C HIS A 51 27.75 4.62 14.45
N PHE A 52 26.53 4.91 14.91
CA PHE A 52 25.29 4.49 14.28
C PHE A 52 25.19 5.25 12.96
N GLN A 53 25.94 4.80 11.96
CA GLN A 53 25.83 5.32 10.62
C GLN A 53 24.52 4.77 10.07
N ARG A 54 23.47 5.58 10.28
CA ARG A 54 22.16 5.41 9.66
C ARG A 54 22.43 5.28 8.17
N LEU A 55 22.37 4.04 7.67
CA LEU A 55 22.34 3.76 6.24
C LEU A 55 21.03 4.36 5.74
N ILE A 56 21.09 5.61 5.31
CA ILE A 56 20.03 6.21 4.52
C ILE A 56 20.17 5.53 3.16
N THR A 57 19.43 4.44 2.97
CA THR A 57 19.19 3.86 1.66
C THR A 57 18.50 4.93 0.83
N LYS A 58 19.29 5.73 0.10
CA LYS A 58 18.76 6.65 -0.91
C LYS A 58 18.22 5.79 -2.05
N ALA A 59 16.97 5.39 -1.93
CA ALA A 59 16.20 4.96 -3.09
C ALA A 59 15.98 6.21 -3.96
N THR A 60 16.94 6.52 -4.84
CA THR A 60 16.70 7.45 -5.95
C THR A 60 15.78 6.74 -6.92
N VAL A 61 14.48 6.76 -6.63
CA VAL A 61 13.46 6.73 -7.66
C VAL A 61 13.29 8.19 -8.04
N SER A 62 13.93 8.60 -9.13
CA SER A 62 13.71 9.94 -9.69
C SER A 62 12.27 9.99 -10.19
N ILE A 63 11.35 10.39 -9.31
CA ILE A 63 9.99 10.75 -9.69
C ILE A 63 10.13 12.01 -10.53
N GLU A 64 9.94 11.87 -11.84
CA GLU A 64 9.89 12.99 -12.76
C GLU A 64 8.80 13.97 -12.36
N LYS A 65 8.98 15.25 -12.72
CA LYS A 65 8.02 16.30 -12.42
C LYS A 65 6.67 15.99 -13.07
N GLU A 66 5.61 16.05 -12.26
CA GLU A 66 4.23 15.88 -12.69
C GLU A 66 3.78 17.04 -13.58
N THR A 67 2.97 16.74 -14.58
CA THR A 67 2.33 17.72 -15.45
C THR A 67 0.83 17.73 -15.14
N PRO A 68 0.25 18.87 -14.72
CA PRO A 68 -1.19 18.98 -14.50
C PRO A 68 -1.93 18.82 -15.82
N GLU A 69 -3.01 18.06 -15.80
CA GLU A 69 -3.91 17.83 -16.94
C GLU A 69 -5.24 18.53 -16.69
N SER A 70 -5.77 19.16 -17.74
CA SER A 70 -7.03 19.91 -17.63
C SER A 70 -8.26 19.01 -17.55
N GLU A 71 -8.17 17.79 -18.06
CA GLU A 71 -9.29 16.86 -18.17
C GLU A 71 -8.86 15.47 -17.71
N ARG A 72 -9.80 14.76 -17.09
CA ARG A 72 -9.59 13.38 -16.64
C ARG A 72 -9.52 12.45 -17.85
N PRO A 73 -8.39 11.77 -18.10
CA PRO A 73 -8.32 10.78 -19.16
C PRO A 73 -9.14 9.54 -18.80
N ASP A 74 -9.60 8.82 -19.83
CA ASP A 74 -10.33 7.56 -19.66
C ASP A 74 -9.51 6.50 -18.93
N THR A 75 -8.19 6.47 -19.17
CA THR A 75 -7.24 5.54 -18.56
C THR A 75 -5.83 6.14 -18.50
N PHE A 76 -5.08 5.75 -17.47
CA PHE A 76 -3.65 6.05 -17.30
C PHE A 76 -2.72 4.92 -17.77
N LEU A 77 -3.27 3.86 -18.37
CA LEU A 77 -2.48 2.75 -18.89
C LEU A 77 -1.76 3.14 -20.17
N ARG A 78 -0.59 2.54 -20.38
CA ARG A 78 0.15 2.70 -21.64
C ARG A 78 -0.54 1.92 -22.78
N GLY A 79 -0.30 2.32 -24.03
CA GLY A 79 -0.91 1.73 -25.23
C GLY A 79 -0.90 0.19 -25.28
N VAL A 80 0.19 -0.45 -24.85
CA VAL A 80 0.31 -1.93 -24.79
C VAL A 80 -0.68 -2.61 -23.84
N ASP A 81 -1.15 -1.88 -22.82
CA ASP A 81 -2.17 -2.34 -21.88
C ASP A 81 -3.58 -1.84 -22.27
N ASN A 82 -3.70 -1.02 -23.33
CA ASN A 82 -4.93 -0.36 -23.81
C ASN A 82 -5.57 -1.05 -25.03
N ASP A 83 -4.81 -1.82 -25.81
CA ASP A 83 -5.32 -2.56 -26.96
C ASP A 83 -6.57 -3.37 -26.56
N GLY A 84 -7.69 -3.29 -27.30
CA GLY A 84 -9.02 -3.76 -26.87
C GLY A 84 -9.15 -5.24 -26.44
N ALA A 85 -8.14 -6.09 -26.70
CA ALA A 85 -8.03 -7.43 -26.12
C ALA A 85 -7.59 -7.42 -24.63
N THR A 86 -6.87 -6.38 -24.23
CA THR A 86 -6.18 -6.14 -22.95
C THR A 86 -7.02 -5.33 -21.95
N ALA A 87 -8.25 -4.91 -22.32
CA ALA A 87 -9.28 -4.45 -21.37
C ALA A 87 -9.62 -5.52 -20.30
N SER A 88 -9.29 -6.79 -20.61
CA SER A 88 -9.35 -7.93 -19.69
C SER A 88 -8.07 -8.15 -18.88
N SER A 89 -7.05 -7.30 -19.02
CA SER A 89 -5.82 -7.44 -18.23
C SER A 89 -6.07 -7.15 -16.76
N VAL A 90 -5.25 -7.76 -15.89
CA VAL A 90 -5.28 -7.47 -14.46
C VAL A 90 -5.05 -5.97 -14.20
N ARG A 91 -4.18 -5.32 -14.99
CA ARG A 91 -3.89 -3.89 -14.87
C ARG A 91 -5.11 -3.02 -15.18
N ALA A 92 -5.79 -3.28 -16.30
CA ALA A 92 -6.99 -2.55 -16.68
C ALA A 92 -8.14 -2.73 -15.70
N ARG A 93 -8.39 -3.97 -15.25
CA ARG A 93 -9.39 -4.24 -14.22
C ARG A 93 -9.06 -3.56 -12.90
N PHE A 94 -7.80 -3.59 -12.48
CA PHE A 94 -7.38 -3.00 -11.22
C PHE A 94 -7.45 -1.47 -11.25
N GLU A 95 -7.02 -0.83 -12.34
CA GLU A 95 -7.19 0.62 -12.53
C GLU A 95 -8.67 1.02 -12.45
N LYS A 96 -9.53 0.33 -13.22
CA LYS A 96 -10.96 0.62 -13.21
C LYS A 96 -11.54 0.49 -11.81
N MET A 97 -11.19 -0.58 -11.10
CA MET A 97 -11.65 -0.83 -9.73
C MET A 97 -11.25 0.29 -8.76
N ILE A 98 -9.98 0.75 -8.78
CA ILE A 98 -9.53 1.81 -7.86
C ILE A 98 -10.12 3.18 -8.21
N ARG A 99 -10.37 3.48 -9.50
CA ARG A 99 -11.07 4.69 -9.94
C ARG A 99 -12.52 4.70 -9.45
N GLU A 100 -13.25 3.59 -9.64
CA GLU A 100 -14.61 3.44 -9.12
C GLU A 100 -14.66 3.52 -7.59
N ALA A 101 -13.65 3.00 -6.90
CA ALA A 101 -13.55 3.12 -5.44
C ALA A 101 -13.37 4.57 -5.00
N GLN A 102 -12.50 5.34 -5.68
CA GLN A 102 -12.35 6.78 -5.42
C GLN A 102 -13.67 7.53 -5.61
N ASP A 103 -14.41 7.25 -6.68
CA ASP A 103 -15.72 7.87 -6.93
C ASP A 103 -16.74 7.54 -5.83
N LYS A 104 -16.82 6.28 -5.41
CA LYS A 104 -17.73 5.85 -4.33
C LYS A 104 -17.38 6.50 -2.99
N VAL A 105 -16.09 6.48 -2.63
CA VAL A 105 -15.62 7.06 -1.36
C VAL A 105 -15.85 8.57 -1.34
N CYS A 106 -15.50 9.29 -2.41
CA CYS A 106 -15.73 10.72 -2.50
C CYS A 106 -17.22 11.06 -2.39
N ASN A 107 -18.09 10.35 -3.11
CA ASN A 107 -19.53 10.60 -3.05
C ASN A 107 -20.10 10.36 -1.64
N ALA A 108 -19.70 9.27 -0.97
CA ALA A 108 -20.12 9.00 0.40
C ALA A 108 -19.66 10.09 1.38
N ILE A 109 -18.45 10.61 1.22
CA ILE A 109 -17.91 11.69 2.05
C ILE A 109 -18.66 13.01 1.80
N GLU A 110 -18.93 13.38 0.55
CA GLU A 110 -19.71 14.59 0.24
C GLU A 110 -21.15 14.50 0.78
N GLN A 111 -21.78 13.33 0.72
CA GLN A 111 -23.10 13.10 1.29
C GLN A 111 -23.09 13.23 2.82
N ALA A 112 -22.06 12.70 3.47
CA ALA A 112 -21.90 12.81 4.92
C ALA A 112 -21.58 14.25 5.37
N ASP A 113 -20.83 15.00 4.57
CA ASP A 113 -20.50 16.40 4.86
C ASP A 113 -21.68 17.34 4.61
N GLY A 114 -22.53 17.05 3.62
CA GLY A 114 -23.75 17.81 3.32
C GLY A 114 -23.52 19.15 2.60
N GLY A 115 -22.27 19.59 2.43
CA GLY A 115 -21.95 20.84 1.72
C GLY A 115 -20.57 20.86 1.04
N GLY A 116 -19.56 20.21 1.62
CA GLY A 116 -18.22 20.12 1.07
C GLY A 116 -18.17 19.33 -0.24
N LYS A 117 -17.35 19.80 -1.18
CA LYS A 117 -17.10 19.17 -2.47
C LYS A 117 -15.61 18.89 -2.65
N PHE A 118 -15.30 17.76 -3.26
CA PHE A 118 -13.92 17.47 -3.65
C PHE A 118 -13.50 18.35 -4.82
N LYS A 119 -12.30 18.93 -4.70
CA LYS A 119 -11.57 19.50 -5.83
C LYS A 119 -10.71 18.40 -6.42
N GLU A 120 -10.89 18.13 -7.71
CA GLU A 120 -10.13 17.15 -8.46
C GLU A 120 -8.94 17.82 -9.15
N ASP A 121 -7.77 17.19 -9.04
CA ASP A 121 -6.55 17.56 -9.74
C ASP A 121 -6.00 16.31 -10.44
N VAL A 122 -5.95 16.39 -11.76
CA VAL A 122 -5.49 15.30 -12.63
C VAL A 122 -4.08 15.63 -13.07
N TRP A 123 -3.21 14.64 -13.06
CA TRP A 123 -1.83 14.83 -13.49
C TRP A 123 -1.29 13.60 -14.19
N SER A 124 -0.30 13.82 -15.04
CA SER A 124 0.46 12.77 -15.72
C SER A 124 1.97 12.98 -15.58
N ARG A 125 2.73 11.98 -15.99
CA ARG A 125 4.20 12.03 -15.99
C ARG A 125 4.75 11.65 -17.37
N PRO A 126 5.84 12.29 -17.83
CA PRO A 126 6.48 11.94 -19.11
C PRO A 126 6.94 10.48 -19.15
N GLY A 127 7.48 9.98 -18.04
CA GLY A 127 7.83 8.58 -17.81
C GLY A 127 6.64 7.61 -17.80
N GLY A 128 5.41 8.08 -18.04
CA GLY A 128 4.20 7.29 -18.22
C GLY A 128 3.43 7.03 -16.93
N GLY A 129 2.11 7.01 -17.06
CA GLY A 129 1.18 6.96 -15.94
C GLY A 129 0.71 8.35 -15.51
N GLY A 130 0.05 8.41 -14.37
CA GLY A 130 -0.58 9.60 -13.84
C GLY A 130 -1.39 9.30 -12.59
N GLY A 131 -2.26 10.22 -12.22
CA GLY A 131 -3.11 10.07 -11.07
C GLY A 131 -4.18 11.13 -10.98
N ILE A 132 -5.06 10.93 -10.00
CA ILE A 132 -6.16 11.83 -9.67
C ILE A 132 -6.10 12.06 -8.18
N SER A 133 -5.81 13.30 -7.80
CA SER A 133 -5.86 13.75 -6.42
C SER A 133 -7.20 14.42 -6.18
N ARG A 134 -7.94 14.00 -5.16
CA ARG A 134 -9.18 14.68 -4.75
C ARG A 134 -9.06 15.16 -3.32
N VAL A 135 -9.28 16.46 -3.13
CA VAL A 135 -9.19 17.08 -1.81
C VAL A 135 -10.45 17.88 -1.51
N LEU A 136 -11.08 17.59 -0.38
CA LEU A 136 -12.13 18.39 0.24
C LEU A 136 -11.52 19.11 1.45
N GLN A 137 -11.79 20.40 1.57
CA GLN A 137 -11.33 21.25 2.68
C GLN A 137 -12.50 22.07 3.18
N ASP A 138 -12.45 22.44 4.45
CA ASP A 138 -13.40 23.35 5.09
C ASP A 138 -14.85 22.85 4.96
N GLY A 139 -15.03 21.53 5.11
CA GLY A 139 -16.34 20.89 5.14
C GLY A 139 -17.03 21.07 6.49
N ALA A 140 -18.33 20.77 6.54
CA ALA A 140 -19.11 20.87 7.77
C ALA A 140 -18.76 19.77 8.79
N VAL A 141 -18.31 18.60 8.31
CA VAL A 141 -17.92 17.44 9.12
C VAL A 141 -16.42 17.20 9.02
N TRP A 142 -15.86 17.38 7.82
CA TRP A 142 -14.45 17.14 7.54
C TRP A 142 -13.67 18.45 7.49
N GLU A 143 -12.68 18.62 8.37
CA GLU A 143 -11.71 19.71 8.26
C GLU A 143 -10.94 19.57 6.94
N LYS A 144 -10.49 18.34 6.67
CA LYS A 144 -9.83 17.98 5.41
C LYS A 144 -9.99 16.50 5.10
N ALA A 145 -10.34 16.20 3.85
CA ALA A 145 -10.39 14.84 3.33
C ALA A 145 -9.61 14.76 2.01
N GLY A 146 -8.79 13.73 1.86
CA GLY A 146 -8.02 13.46 0.65
C GLY A 146 -8.20 12.02 0.19
N VAL A 147 -8.48 11.83 -1.10
CA VAL A 147 -8.55 10.50 -1.73
C VAL A 147 -7.79 10.56 -3.06
N ASN A 148 -6.70 9.82 -3.17
CA ASN A 148 -5.78 9.89 -4.30
C ASN A 148 -5.68 8.54 -4.99
N VAL A 149 -5.73 8.56 -6.32
CA VAL A 149 -5.46 7.41 -7.19
C VAL A 149 -4.17 7.67 -7.96
N SER A 150 -3.33 6.66 -8.09
CA SER A 150 -2.11 6.74 -8.90
C SER A 150 -1.91 5.46 -9.69
N VAL A 151 -1.46 5.61 -10.93
CA VAL A 151 -1.05 4.54 -11.85
C VAL A 151 0.28 4.97 -12.42
N VAL A 152 1.36 4.30 -12.02
CA VAL A 152 2.73 4.72 -12.33
C VAL A 152 3.48 3.58 -13.01
N TYR A 153 4.23 3.94 -14.03
CA TYR A 153 5.18 3.07 -14.69
C TYR A 153 6.60 3.58 -14.48
N GLY A 154 7.57 2.67 -14.48
CA GLY A 154 8.95 3.07 -14.42
C GLY A 154 9.91 1.91 -14.64
N GLN A 155 11.19 2.20 -14.49
CA GLN A 155 12.24 1.21 -14.50
C GLN A 155 12.92 1.20 -13.13
N MET A 156 13.03 0.01 -12.55
CA MET A 156 13.65 -0.19 -11.25
C MET A 156 15.12 -0.57 -11.44
N PRO A 157 16.06 0.07 -10.70
CA PRO A 157 17.43 -0.37 -10.72
C PRO A 157 17.54 -1.78 -10.12
N PRO A 158 18.53 -2.58 -10.55
CA PRO A 158 18.68 -3.97 -10.10
C PRO A 158 18.69 -4.14 -8.57
N ASP A 159 19.28 -3.18 -7.85
CA ASP A 159 19.38 -3.22 -6.39
C ASP A 159 18.01 -3.08 -5.70
N ALA A 160 17.13 -2.23 -6.23
CA ALA A 160 15.78 -2.06 -5.71
C ALA A 160 14.89 -3.27 -6.00
N TYR A 161 15.08 -3.93 -7.14
CA TYR A 161 14.38 -5.19 -7.44
C TYR A 161 14.76 -6.31 -6.48
N ARG A 162 16.06 -6.44 -6.15
CA ARG A 162 16.55 -7.42 -5.17
C ARG A 162 15.94 -7.19 -3.78
N ALA A 163 15.75 -5.94 -3.37
CA ALA A 163 15.08 -5.62 -2.11
C ALA A 163 13.57 -5.97 -2.12
N ALA A 164 12.89 -5.76 -3.25
CA ALA A 164 11.45 -6.01 -3.39
C ALA A 164 11.09 -7.51 -3.44
N LYS A 165 11.96 -8.37 -3.98
CA LYS A 165 11.68 -9.82 -4.12
C LYS A 165 11.94 -10.66 -2.86
N GLY A 166 12.54 -10.09 -1.81
CA GLY A 166 13.00 -10.87 -0.65
C GLY A 166 14.11 -11.88 -0.98
N ALA A 167 14.70 -12.52 0.03
CA ALA A 167 15.89 -13.37 -0.06
C ALA A 167 15.77 -14.64 -0.95
N ALA A 168 14.62 -14.87 -1.61
CA ALA A 168 14.31 -16.08 -2.36
C ALA A 168 14.62 -16.01 -3.88
N ALA A 169 15.24 -14.93 -4.37
CA ALA A 169 15.54 -14.76 -5.79
C ALA A 169 17.04 -14.93 -6.10
N THR A 170 17.61 -16.08 -5.75
CA THR A 170 18.91 -16.54 -6.29
C THR A 170 18.66 -17.26 -7.62
N SER A 171 18.63 -16.53 -8.73
CA SER A 171 18.80 -17.16 -10.05
C SER A 171 19.31 -16.18 -11.09
N SER A 172 20.39 -16.59 -11.76
CA SER A 172 21.08 -15.99 -12.92
C SER A 172 22.00 -14.79 -12.66
N ASP A 173 23.30 -15.07 -12.80
CA ASP A 173 24.45 -14.16 -12.79
C ASP A 173 24.53 -13.37 -14.11
N GLN A 174 23.44 -12.68 -14.46
CA GLN A 174 23.37 -11.80 -15.62
C GLN A 174 23.19 -10.39 -15.09
N LYS A 175 24.12 -9.47 -15.41
CA LYS A 175 24.07 -8.06 -15.02
C LYS A 175 22.65 -7.53 -15.31
N PRO A 176 21.80 -7.31 -14.29
CA PRO A 176 20.39 -7.08 -14.58
C PRO A 176 20.29 -5.71 -15.24
N GLY A 177 19.70 -5.66 -16.44
CA GLY A 177 19.26 -4.40 -17.00
C GLY A 177 18.16 -3.80 -16.12
N PRO A 178 17.78 -2.52 -16.35
CA PRO A 178 16.64 -1.92 -15.66
C PRO A 178 15.38 -2.77 -15.84
N ILE A 179 14.70 -3.12 -14.75
CA ILE A 179 13.52 -3.98 -14.78
C ILE A 179 12.27 -3.08 -14.84
N PRO A 180 11.40 -3.20 -15.85
CA PRO A 180 10.17 -2.42 -15.91
C PRO A 180 9.24 -2.81 -14.76
N PHE A 181 8.61 -1.82 -14.14
CA PHE A 181 7.59 -2.04 -13.11
C PHE A 181 6.31 -1.27 -13.42
N PHE A 182 5.22 -1.77 -12.84
CA PHE A 182 3.91 -1.15 -12.83
C PHE A 182 3.43 -1.12 -11.38
N ALA A 183 2.93 0.03 -10.94
CA ALA A 183 2.30 0.19 -9.64
C ALA A 183 1.01 1.00 -9.81
N ALA A 184 -0.07 0.53 -9.21
CA ALA A 184 -1.31 1.27 -9.15
C ALA A 184 -1.88 1.15 -7.73
N GLY A 185 -2.61 2.17 -7.29
CA GLY A 185 -3.22 2.16 -5.97
C GLY A 185 -4.10 3.35 -5.69
N ILE A 186 -4.91 3.19 -4.64
CA ILE A 186 -5.71 4.24 -4.03
C ILE A 186 -5.22 4.46 -2.60
N SER A 187 -5.19 5.71 -2.15
CA SER A 187 -4.86 6.10 -0.79
C SER A 187 -5.85 7.15 -0.29
N SER A 188 -6.09 7.19 1.01
CA SER A 188 -7.02 8.14 1.60
C SER A 188 -6.60 8.57 3.00
N VAL A 189 -6.84 9.84 3.33
CA VAL A 189 -6.59 10.42 4.66
C VAL A 189 -7.73 11.37 4.98
N PHE A 190 -8.26 11.30 6.19
CA PHE A 190 -9.40 12.11 6.64
C PHE A 190 -9.11 12.70 8.02
N ALA A 191 -9.46 13.98 8.20
CA ALA A 191 -9.45 14.70 9.45
C ALA A 191 -10.86 15.26 9.71
N TRP A 192 -11.45 14.90 10.84
CA TRP A 192 -12.81 15.30 11.21
C TRP A 192 -12.78 16.47 12.20
N LEU A 193 -13.79 17.34 12.12
CA LEU A 193 -13.97 18.42 13.09
C LEU A 193 -14.47 17.84 14.40
N ARG A 194 -13.78 18.16 15.50
CA ARG A 194 -14.33 17.82 16.82
C ARG A 194 -15.60 18.64 17.05
N VAL A 195 -16.66 17.93 17.41
CA VAL A 195 -17.85 18.53 17.97
C VAL A 195 -17.55 18.78 19.44
N ASP A 196 -17.36 20.04 19.80
CA ASP A 196 -17.34 20.43 21.20
C ASP A 196 -18.80 20.45 21.68
N GLU A 197 -19.19 19.43 22.45
CA GLU A 197 -20.49 19.38 23.14
C GLU A 197 -20.51 20.52 24.18
N ASN A 198 -21.44 21.46 24.03
CA ASN A 198 -21.66 22.58 24.95
C ASN A 198 -22.87 22.35 25.86
#